data_AF-A0A733Q4A4-F1
#
_entry.id   AF-A0A733Q4A4-F1
#
_cell.length_a   1.000
_cell.length_b   1.000
_cell.length_c   1.000
_cell.angle_alpha   90.00
_cell.angle_beta   90.00
_cell.angle_gamma   90.00
#
_symmetry.space_group_name_H-M   'P 1'
#
loop_
_entity.id
_entity.type
_entity.pdbx_description
1 polymer ?
#
loop_
_entity_poly.entity_id
_entity_poly.type
_entity_poly.pdbx_seq_one_letter_code
_entity_poly.pdbx_strand_id
1 'polypeptide(L)'
;GAQKINLHQQEMEFEPKASRPTPGSADLCFITSTPINDVVSEILQAGIPIVEGPVERTGATGEIMSIYIRDPDGNLIEISQYV
;
A
#
# COMPACT_ATOMS: atom_id res chain seq x y z
N GLY A 1 -5.44 -0.98 13.88
CA GLY A 1 -6.48 -0.64 12.89
C GLY A 1 -7.73 -1.47 13.13
N ALA A 2 -8.88 -1.01 12.63
CA ALA A 2 -10.17 -1.73 12.73
C ALA A 2 -10.66 -2.25 11.37
N GLN A 3 -9.78 -2.28 10.37
CA GLN A 3 -10.05 -2.69 9.00
C GLN A 3 -9.46 -4.09 8.76
N LYS A 4 -10.12 -4.90 7.93
CA LYS A 4 -9.64 -6.22 7.48
C LYS A 4 -9.54 -6.22 5.96
N ILE A 5 -8.37 -6.59 5.45
CA ILE A 5 -8.14 -6.83 4.02
C ILE A 5 -8.00 -8.35 3.86
N ASN A 6 -8.82 -8.95 3.00
CA ASN A 6 -8.70 -10.38 2.68
C ASN A 6 -7.85 -10.51 1.42
N LEU A 7 -6.75 -11.25 1.52
CA LEU A 7 -5.92 -11.66 0.39
C LEU A 7 -6.17 -13.13 0.13
N HIS A 8 -6.26 -13.49 -1.16
CA HIS A 8 -6.54 -14.85 -1.60
C HIS A 8 -5.35 -15.28 -2.45
N GLN A 9 -4.76 -16.44 -2.13
CA GLN A 9 -3.72 -17.00 -2.96
C GLN A 9 -4.32 -17.46 -4.29
N GLN A 10 -3.70 -17.06 -5.39
CA GLN A 10 -4.12 -17.49 -6.73
C GLN A 10 -4.16 -19.01 -6.79
N GLU A 11 -5.23 -19.57 -7.38
CA GLU A 11 -5.50 -21.01 -7.52
C GLU A 11 -5.85 -21.74 -6.21
N MET A 12 -5.83 -21.06 -5.07
CA MET A 12 -6.23 -21.57 -3.76
C MET A 12 -7.16 -20.62 -3.02
N GLU A 13 -8.10 -20.00 -3.75
CA GLU A 13 -9.03 -19.06 -3.14
C GLU A 13 -10.13 -19.78 -2.32
N PHE A 14 -10.44 -19.24 -1.14
CA PHE A 14 -11.58 -19.68 -0.33
C PHE A 14 -12.80 -18.77 -0.57
N GLU A 15 -13.99 -19.29 -0.26
CA GLU A 15 -15.24 -18.54 -0.36
C GLU A 15 -15.57 -17.82 0.96
N PRO A 16 -16.16 -16.60 0.90
CA PRO A 16 -16.45 -15.83 -0.30
C PRO A 16 -15.21 -15.12 -0.85
N LYS A 17 -15.08 -15.08 -2.19
CA LYS A 17 -14.04 -14.30 -2.88
C LYS A 17 -14.63 -13.19 -3.76
N ALA A 18 -13.76 -12.30 -4.25
CA ALA A 18 -14.14 -11.32 -5.26
C ALA A 18 -14.73 -12.01 -6.49
N SER A 19 -15.66 -11.37 -7.20
CA SER A 19 -16.27 -11.95 -8.41
C SER A 19 -15.25 -12.22 -9.53
N ARG A 20 -14.16 -11.45 -9.57
CA ARG A 20 -13.02 -11.62 -10.47
C ARG A 20 -11.70 -11.47 -9.69
N PRO A 21 -11.27 -12.50 -8.93
CA PRO A 21 -9.99 -12.47 -8.22
C PRO A 21 -8.86 -12.26 -9.23
N THR A 22 -8.10 -11.18 -9.06
CA THR A 22 -7.08 -10.77 -10.04
C THR A 22 -5.83 -10.31 -9.29
N PRO A 23 -4.68 -11.00 -9.42
CA PRO A 23 -3.41 -10.52 -8.87
C PRO A 23 -3.06 -9.14 -9.42
N GLY A 24 -2.44 -8.29 -8.59
CA GLY A 24 -2.00 -6.96 -8.99
C GLY A 24 -3.11 -5.92 -9.18
N SER A 25 -4.37 -6.26 -8.87
CA SER A 25 -5.50 -5.34 -9.06
C SER A 25 -5.77 -4.44 -7.85
N ALA A 26 -5.08 -4.63 -6.73
CA ALA A 26 -5.31 -3.84 -5.52
C ALA A 26 -4.54 -2.51 -5.59
N ASP A 27 -5.19 -1.47 -5.07
CA ASP A 27 -4.63 -0.15 -4.82
C ASP A 27 -5.02 0.24 -3.39
N LEU A 28 -4.04 0.24 -2.49
CA LEU A 28 -4.27 0.28 -1.04
C LEU A 28 -3.42 1.36 -0.38
N CYS A 29 -4.06 2.20 0.44
CA CYS A 29 -3.39 3.23 1.26
C CYS A 29 -3.33 2.79 2.73
N PHE A 30 -2.11 2.74 3.28
CA PHE A 30 -1.85 2.44 4.69
C PHE A 30 -1.28 3.66 5.40
N ILE A 31 -1.88 4.00 6.53
CA ILE A 31 -1.40 5.08 7.39
C ILE A 31 -0.35 4.54 8.35
N THR A 32 0.80 5.21 8.38
CA THR A 32 1.87 4.96 9.34
C THR A 32 2.04 6.15 10.29
N SER A 33 2.47 5.87 11.52
CA SER A 33 2.93 6.89 12.46
C SER A 33 4.43 7.20 12.33
N THR A 34 5.17 6.40 11.55
CA THR A 34 6.59 6.60 11.27
C THR A 34 6.77 7.81 10.34
N PRO A 35 7.75 8.70 10.58
CA PRO A 35 8.07 9.79 9.66
C PRO A 35 8.28 9.30 8.23
N ILE A 36 7.65 9.95 7.26
CA ILE A 36 7.64 9.46 5.88
C ILE A 36 9.06 9.31 5.28
N ASN A 37 10.01 10.16 5.69
CA ASN A 37 11.40 10.08 5.25
C ASN A 37 12.13 8.86 5.82
N ASP A 38 11.78 8.43 7.04
CA ASP A 38 12.33 7.21 7.64
C ASP A 38 11.80 5.99 6.90
N VAL A 39 10.51 5.99 6.53
CA VAL A 39 9.91 4.94 5.69
C VAL A 39 10.60 4.86 4.33
N VAL A 40 10.85 6.00 3.67
CA VAL A 40 11.61 6.04 2.41
C VAL A 40 12.98 5.36 2.58
N SER A 41 13.69 5.70 3.66
CA SER A 41 15.00 5.12 3.96
C SER A 41 14.92 3.60 4.14
N GLU A 42 13.94 3.11 4.91
CA GLU A 42 13.72 1.67 5.14
C GLU A 42 13.42 0.92 3.83
N ILE A 43 12.56 1.48 2.97
CA ILE A 43 12.18 0.88 1.69
C ILE A 43 13.38 0.80 0.74
N LEU A 44 14.17 1.87 0.65
CA LEU A 44 15.37 1.88 -0.19
C LEU A 44 16.44 0.92 0.35
N GLN A 45 16.60 0.80 1.66
CA GLN A 45 17.51 -0.17 2.29
C GLN A 45 17.08 -1.62 2.01
N ALA A 46 15.77 -1.87 1.92
CA ALA A 46 15.22 -3.16 1.52
C ALA A 46 15.37 -3.47 0.02
N GLY A 47 15.88 -2.52 -0.79
CA GLY A 47 16.05 -2.67 -2.23
C GLY A 47 14.73 -2.63 -3.00
N ILE A 48 13.67 -2.08 -2.41
CA ILE A 48 12.36 -1.95 -3.05
C ILE A 48 12.31 -0.65 -3.85
N PRO A 49 11.96 -0.67 -5.14
CA PRO A 49 11.85 0.54 -5.93
C PRO A 49 10.62 1.36 -5.50
N ILE A 50 10.84 2.65 -5.30
CA ILE A 50 9.76 3.63 -5.11
C ILE A 50 9.21 4.01 -6.48
N VAL A 51 7.90 3.85 -6.66
CA VAL A 51 7.17 4.25 -7.87
C VAL A 51 7.04 5.76 -7.95
N GLU A 52 6.66 6.39 -6.83
CA GLU A 52 6.52 7.84 -6.69
C GLU A 52 6.62 8.24 -5.21
N GLY A 53 7.09 9.47 -4.96
CA GLY A 53 7.07 10.11 -3.64
C GLY A 53 8.47 10.35 -3.03
N PRO A 54 8.54 11.01 -1.86
CA PRO A 54 7.40 11.50 -1.07
C PRO A 54 6.67 12.67 -1.76
N VAL A 55 5.33 12.64 -1.73
CA VAL A 55 4.47 13.65 -2.38
C VAL A 55 3.17 13.86 -1.59
N GLU A 56 2.66 15.09 -1.61
CA GLU A 56 1.39 15.43 -0.96
C GLU A 56 0.19 14.82 -1.69
N ARG A 57 -0.77 14.33 -0.91
CA ARG A 57 -2.02 13.71 -1.35
C ARG A 57 -3.17 14.05 -0.42
N THR A 58 -4.39 13.78 -0.89
CA THR A 58 -5.60 13.90 -0.10
C THR A 58 -5.94 12.55 0.52
N GLY A 59 -5.78 12.44 1.84
CA GLY A 59 -6.26 11.30 2.61
C GLY A 59 -7.74 11.39 2.95
N ALA A 60 -8.28 10.34 3.56
CA ALA A 60 -9.70 10.27 3.90
C ALA A 60 -10.17 11.36 4.87
N THR A 61 -9.28 11.88 5.73
CA THR A 61 -9.62 12.88 6.75
C THR A 61 -8.74 14.14 6.73
N GLY A 62 -7.87 14.31 5.74
CA GLY A 62 -6.92 15.42 5.70
C GLY A 62 -5.78 15.18 4.71
N GLU A 63 -4.85 16.14 4.65
CA GLU A 63 -3.65 16.02 3.82
C GLU A 63 -2.72 14.95 4.39
N ILE A 64 -2.09 14.20 3.48
CA ILE A 64 -1.13 13.15 3.80
C ILE A 64 0.10 13.30 2.91
N MET A 65 1.25 12.90 3.42
CA MET A 65 2.48 12.73 2.65
C MET A 65 2.65 11.25 2.33
N SER A 66 2.71 10.91 1.05
CA SER A 66 2.63 9.53 0.56
C SER A 66 3.86 9.12 -0.23
N ILE A 67 4.18 7.83 -0.17
CA ILE A 67 5.08 7.13 -1.10
C ILE A 67 4.38 5.91 -1.67
N TYR A 68 4.77 5.52 -2.88
CA TYR A 68 4.16 4.42 -3.62
C TYR A 68 5.18 3.35 -3.95
N ILE A 69 4.83 2.08 -3.73
CA ILE A 69 5.62 0.91 -4.11
C ILE A 69 4.73 -0.14 -4.79
N ARG A 70 5.34 -1.18 -5.35
CA ARG A 70 4.63 -2.38 -5.79
C ARG A 70 4.98 -3.57 -4.91
N ASP A 71 3.98 -4.38 -4.57
CA ASP A 71 4.19 -5.69 -3.98
C ASP A 71 4.54 -6.74 -5.05
N PRO A 72 4.81 -8.01 -4.69
CA PRO A 72 5.17 -9.05 -5.66
C PRO A 72 4.12 -9.35 -6.74
N ASP A 73 2.83 -9.15 -6.44
CA ASP A 73 1.74 -9.34 -7.40
C ASP A 73 1.52 -8.10 -8.29
N GLY A 74 2.20 -6.99 -7.98
CA GLY A 74 2.10 -5.72 -8.70
C GLY A 74 1.04 -4.77 -8.16
N ASN A 75 0.42 -5.09 -7.01
CA ASN A 75 -0.54 -4.20 -6.35
C ASN A 75 0.14 -2.87 -6.02
N LEU A 76 -0.60 -1.77 -6.15
CA LEU A 76 -0.11 -0.45 -5.76
C LEU A 76 -0.29 -0.29 -4.26
N ILE A 77 0.81 -0.12 -3.54
CA ILE A 77 0.80 0.12 -2.10
C ILE A 77 1.24 1.55 -1.85
N GLU A 78 0.33 2.34 -1.32
CA GLU A 78 0.58 3.68 -0.82
C GLU A 78 0.83 3.61 0.69
N ILE A 79 1.96 4.15 1.14
CA ILE A 79 2.29 4.31 2.56
C ILE A 79 2.31 5.80 2.85
N SER A 80 1.50 6.22 3.82
CA SER A 80 1.25 7.63 4.05
C SER A 80 1.29 8.02 5.52
N GLN A 81 1.70 9.26 5.77
CA GLN A 81 1.64 9.88 7.08
C GLN A 81 0.72 11.12 6.99
N TYR A 82 -0.19 11.30 7.96
CA TYR A 82 -0.94 12.55 8.08
C TYR A 82 0.01 13.71 8.41
N VAL A 83 -0.21 14.84 7.73
CA VAL A 83 0.54 16.10 7.94
C VAL A 83 0.04 16.81 9.20
#